data_AF-U5H8D6-F1
#
_entry.id   AF-U5H8D6-F1
#
_cell.length_a   1.000
_cell.length_b   1.000
_cell.length_c   1.000
_cell.angle_alpha   90.00
_cell.angle_beta   90.00
_cell.angle_gamma   90.00
#
_symmetry.space_group_name_H-M   'P 1'
#
loop_
_entity.id
_entity.type
_entity.pdbx_description
1 polymer ?
#
loop_
_entity_poly.entity_id
_entity_poly.type
_entity_poly.pdbx_seq_one_letter_code
_entity_poly.pdbx_strand_id
1 'polypeptide(L)'
;MPKASTSRPLPQRKTRSYAYSDRPPLSRRHTSSSSSLLDQDDHPAGSTAITPVNILACFRKSPRPCVNQDLVDKLKPLREERFLLYGSAHPKAISYATAISVIIGTPWKIRTAEQARSLPKVGEKIVTKIEEYLRTGEIDDAIRAGNNSKALALKDMSAVHGVGHVMANSLYTKGLRSLQEMRDSKQWEKEFQWHDNIQQKMPRHEVESIHEFIKIQIEKVEPGATTLLCGGYRRGKELSNDVDILITYAENDGKERGVLATLVERLRVSYPTTAEWYYEEERSLEKGRLGRGEMAAVGGGGGGVDGNLKFDSGGIHSRLTGEVIRAATEEDVFKVLGVPYLPPELRNADP
;
A
#
# COMPACT_ATOMS: atom_id res chain seq x y z
N MET A 1 -57.17 -30.53 12.21
CA MET A 1 -56.42 -31.21 13.29
C MET A 1 -55.37 -32.11 12.65
N PRO A 2 -54.18 -31.59 12.28
CA PRO A 2 -53.13 -32.37 11.64
C PRO A 2 -52.23 -33.06 12.67
N LYS A 3 -51.78 -34.26 12.29
CA LYS A 3 -50.95 -35.19 13.08
C LYS A 3 -49.55 -34.63 13.35
N ALA A 4 -49.04 -34.93 14.54
CA ALA A 4 -47.68 -34.62 14.98
C ALA A 4 -46.63 -35.29 14.06
N SER A 5 -45.71 -34.47 13.56
CA SER A 5 -44.51 -34.88 12.83
C SER A 5 -43.38 -35.11 13.84
N THR A 6 -42.87 -36.33 13.88
CA THR A 6 -41.73 -36.75 14.70
C THR A 6 -40.44 -36.24 14.06
N SER A 7 -39.66 -35.48 14.83
CA SER A 7 -38.35 -34.98 14.44
C SER A 7 -37.34 -36.12 14.35
N ARG A 8 -36.64 -36.21 13.21
CA ARG A 8 -35.50 -37.11 13.01
C ARG A 8 -34.21 -36.31 13.28
N PRO A 9 -33.27 -36.78 14.12
CA PRO A 9 -32.04 -36.05 14.40
C PRO A 9 -31.06 -36.10 13.20
N LEU A 10 -30.34 -35.00 12.99
CA LEU A 10 -29.28 -34.86 11.98
C LEU A 10 -28.07 -35.75 12.29
N PRO A 11 -27.35 -36.28 11.28
CA PRO A 11 -26.19 -37.13 11.49
C PRO A 11 -24.98 -36.34 12.00
N GLN A 12 -24.34 -36.84 13.06
CA GLN A 12 -23.11 -36.31 13.63
C GLN A 12 -21.92 -36.52 12.66
N ARG A 13 -21.17 -35.45 12.35
CA ARG A 13 -19.90 -35.49 11.62
C ARG A 13 -18.86 -36.24 12.46
N LYS A 14 -18.43 -37.42 12.00
CA LYS A 14 -17.22 -38.10 12.47
C LYS A 14 -16.00 -37.32 11.98
N THR A 15 -15.21 -36.78 12.90
CA THR A 15 -13.87 -36.24 12.62
C THR A 15 -12.91 -37.42 12.45
N ARG A 16 -12.26 -37.53 11.29
CA ARG A 16 -11.11 -38.43 11.08
C ARG A 16 -9.85 -37.63 11.43
N SER A 17 -9.19 -38.02 12.52
CA SER A 17 -7.84 -37.57 12.84
C SER A 17 -6.84 -38.29 11.91
N TYR A 18 -5.99 -37.53 11.23
CA TYR A 18 -4.78 -38.07 10.62
C TYR A 18 -3.65 -37.94 11.64
N ALA A 19 -3.12 -39.08 12.07
CA ALA A 19 -1.94 -39.15 12.92
C ALA A 19 -0.70 -38.79 12.10
N TYR A 20 0.04 -37.78 12.54
CA TYR A 20 1.38 -37.49 12.03
C TYR A 20 2.38 -38.27 12.89
N SER A 21 3.13 -39.14 12.24
CA SER A 21 4.12 -40.02 12.84
C SER A 21 5.35 -39.26 13.36
N ASP A 22 5.92 -39.84 14.41
CA ASP A 22 7.07 -39.38 15.20
C ASP A 22 8.28 -38.90 14.38
N ARG A 23 8.81 -37.73 14.75
CA ARG A 23 10.21 -37.36 14.54
C ARG A 23 10.84 -36.94 15.88
N PRO A 24 12.10 -37.32 16.13
CA PRO A 24 12.72 -37.26 17.46
C PRO A 24 13.05 -35.83 17.92
N PRO A 25 13.20 -35.59 19.24
CA PRO A 25 13.37 -34.25 19.79
C PRO A 25 14.81 -33.77 19.58
N LEU A 26 14.99 -32.68 18.84
CA LEU A 26 16.28 -31.99 18.80
C LEU A 26 16.37 -31.01 19.98
N SER A 27 17.28 -31.38 20.87
CA SER A 27 17.71 -30.70 22.09
C SER A 27 17.86 -29.17 21.90
N ARG A 28 17.14 -28.42 22.74
CA ARG A 28 17.40 -26.99 23.02
C ARG A 28 18.79 -26.86 23.65
N ARG A 29 19.77 -26.38 22.88
CA ARG A 29 20.90 -25.66 23.46
C ARG A 29 20.51 -24.20 23.60
N HIS A 30 20.27 -23.81 24.85
CA HIS A 30 20.30 -22.42 25.26
C HIS A 30 21.75 -21.92 25.12
N THR A 31 22.00 -21.09 24.13
CA THR A 31 23.13 -20.16 24.15
C THR A 31 22.55 -18.76 24.19
N SER A 32 22.56 -18.18 25.38
CA SER A 32 22.34 -16.77 25.63
C SER A 32 23.46 -15.96 24.96
N SER A 33 23.14 -15.36 23.82
CA SER A 33 23.88 -14.23 23.26
C SER A 33 22.87 -13.18 22.83
N SER A 34 22.59 -12.28 23.76
CA SER A 34 21.99 -10.98 23.52
C SER A 34 22.85 -10.25 22.48
N SER A 35 22.48 -10.25 21.20
CA SER A 35 23.04 -9.33 20.22
C SER A 35 22.06 -8.19 19.98
N SER A 36 22.24 -7.13 20.77
CA SER A 36 21.80 -5.78 20.43
C SER A 36 22.37 -5.39 19.07
N LEU A 37 21.55 -5.45 18.02
CA LEU A 37 21.87 -5.03 16.65
C LEU A 37 21.00 -3.85 16.22
N LEU A 38 20.88 -2.82 17.08
CA LEU A 38 20.17 -1.57 16.76
C LEU A 38 21.01 -0.30 16.95
N ASP A 39 22.34 -0.42 17.07
CA ASP A 39 23.27 0.71 17.01
C ASP A 39 24.41 0.38 16.03
N GLN A 40 24.07 0.21 14.75
CA GLN A 40 25.07 0.32 13.69
C GLN A 40 24.97 1.73 13.11
N ASP A 41 25.82 2.61 13.63
CA ASP A 41 26.16 3.88 13.00
C ASP A 41 26.70 3.61 11.60
N ASP A 42 25.83 3.71 10.59
CA ASP A 42 26.16 3.60 9.18
C ASP A 42 26.89 4.85 8.65
N HIS A 43 27.65 5.54 9.52
CA HIS A 43 28.52 6.64 9.13
C HIS A 43 29.96 6.19 9.31
N PRO A 44 30.78 6.17 8.23
CA PRO A 44 32.21 6.06 8.41
C PRO A 44 32.63 7.22 9.31
N ALA A 45 33.15 6.87 10.49
CA ALA A 45 33.66 7.80 11.47
C ALA A 45 34.64 8.75 10.76
N GLY A 46 34.23 10.01 10.55
CA GLY A 46 35.10 11.05 9.99
C GLY A 46 34.54 11.89 8.84
N SER A 47 33.39 11.56 8.23
CA SER A 47 32.79 12.44 7.21
C SER A 47 31.69 13.33 7.79
N THR A 48 31.98 14.62 7.95
CA THR A 48 31.01 15.67 8.33
C THR A 48 30.12 16.11 7.16
N ALA A 49 30.31 15.54 5.96
CA ALA A 49 29.57 15.93 4.76
C ALA A 49 28.19 15.28 4.74
N ILE A 50 27.15 16.09 4.96
CA ILE A 50 25.75 15.69 4.80
C ILE A 50 25.52 15.36 3.32
N THR A 51 25.13 14.11 3.03
CA THR A 51 24.78 13.72 1.65
C THR A 51 23.49 14.45 1.25
N PRO A 52 23.48 15.21 0.13
CA PRO A 52 22.28 15.90 -0.33
C PRO A 52 21.15 14.91 -0.62
N VAL A 53 19.93 15.26 -0.20
CA VAL A 53 18.74 14.45 -0.45
C VAL A 53 17.98 15.03 -1.64
N ASN A 54 17.71 14.21 -2.66
CA ASN A 54 16.99 14.67 -3.85
C ASN A 54 15.53 15.02 -3.49
N ILE A 55 14.92 16.00 -4.16
CA ILE A 55 13.51 16.36 -3.95
C ILE A 55 12.53 15.31 -4.51
N LEU A 56 12.91 14.59 -5.56
CA LEU A 56 12.11 13.60 -6.26
C LEU A 56 12.33 12.18 -5.67
N ALA A 57 11.23 11.49 -5.35
CA ALA A 57 11.29 10.16 -4.73
C ALA A 57 11.97 9.11 -5.61
N CYS A 58 11.83 9.23 -6.93
CA CYS A 58 12.41 8.33 -7.92
C CYS A 58 13.95 8.34 -7.97
N PHE A 59 14.59 9.33 -7.35
CA PHE A 59 16.04 9.41 -7.19
C PHE A 59 16.52 8.97 -5.82
N ARG A 60 15.62 8.52 -4.93
CA ARG A 60 15.95 8.16 -3.55
C ARG A 60 15.57 6.72 -3.24
N LYS A 61 16.51 5.99 -2.64
CA LYS A 61 16.19 4.71 -2.01
C LYS A 61 15.28 4.97 -0.80
N SER A 62 14.12 4.35 -0.78
CA SER A 62 13.14 4.43 0.30
C SER A 62 12.91 3.01 0.86
N PRO A 63 13.80 2.51 1.73
CA PRO A 63 13.66 1.20 2.33
C PRO A 63 12.52 1.16 3.37
N ARG A 64 12.10 -0.06 3.72
CA ARG A 64 11.17 -0.33 4.82
C ARG A 64 11.77 -1.42 5.71
N PRO A 65 12.12 -1.13 6.99
CA PRO A 65 12.10 0.19 7.63
C PRO A 65 13.16 1.15 7.07
N CYS A 66 13.02 2.44 7.34
CA CYS A 66 14.01 3.47 6.99
C CYS A 66 14.85 3.91 8.20
N VAL A 67 15.96 4.63 7.95
CA VAL A 67 16.89 5.11 9.00
C VAL A 67 16.19 6.00 10.04
N ASN A 68 15.18 6.76 9.60
CA ASN A 68 14.43 7.71 10.43
C ASN A 68 13.03 7.18 10.81
N GLN A 69 12.84 5.86 10.90
CA GLN A 69 11.51 5.25 11.07
C GLN A 69 10.74 5.78 12.28
N ASP A 70 11.38 5.92 13.45
CA ASP A 70 10.73 6.43 14.65
C ASP A 70 10.16 7.84 14.46
N LEU A 71 10.94 8.73 13.83
CA LEU A 71 10.50 10.09 13.52
C LEU A 71 9.32 10.07 12.52
N VAL A 72 9.40 9.21 11.49
CA VAL A 72 8.31 9.00 10.52
C VAL A 72 7.03 8.58 11.25
N ASP A 73 7.14 7.65 12.20
CA ASP A 73 6.01 7.15 12.97
C ASP A 73 5.41 8.24 13.88
N LYS A 74 6.25 9.11 14.47
CA LYS A 74 5.77 10.27 15.25
C LYS A 74 5.11 11.37 14.40
N LEU A 75 5.51 11.54 13.14
CA LEU A 75 4.89 12.50 12.22
C LEU A 75 3.62 11.95 11.55
N LYS A 76 3.43 10.62 11.54
CA LYS A 76 2.33 9.96 10.85
C LYS A 76 0.93 10.40 11.30
N PRO A 77 0.62 10.58 12.60
CA PRO A 77 -0.69 11.08 13.03
C PRO A 77 -1.03 12.46 12.46
N LEU A 78 -0.04 13.36 12.35
CA LEU A 78 -0.24 14.69 11.76
C LEU A 78 -0.58 14.59 10.27
N ARG A 79 0.14 13.74 9.53
CA ARG A 79 -0.17 13.49 8.12
C ARG A 79 -1.58 12.90 7.96
N GLU A 80 -1.91 11.88 8.74
CA GLU A 80 -3.20 11.19 8.67
C GLU A 80 -4.36 12.16 8.96
N GLU A 81 -4.26 12.96 10.03
CA GLU A 81 -5.27 13.98 10.36
C GLU A 81 -5.44 14.97 9.21
N ARG A 82 -4.35 15.49 8.62
CA ARG A 82 -4.43 16.44 7.50
C ARG A 82 -5.05 15.82 6.26
N PHE A 83 -4.75 14.55 5.97
CA PHE A 83 -5.38 13.83 4.87
C PHE A 83 -6.88 13.63 5.10
N LEU A 84 -7.28 13.20 6.29
CA LEU A 84 -8.69 12.97 6.63
C LEU A 84 -9.51 14.26 6.55
N LEU A 85 -8.94 15.39 7.01
CA LEU A 85 -9.64 16.68 7.02
C LEU A 85 -9.71 17.35 5.64
N TYR A 86 -8.71 17.15 4.78
CA TYR A 86 -8.55 17.98 3.57
C TYR A 86 -8.39 17.21 2.26
N GLY A 87 -8.08 15.91 2.30
CA GLY A 87 -7.81 15.11 1.11
C GLY A 87 -6.39 15.26 0.55
N SER A 88 -6.04 14.40 -0.42
CA SER A 88 -4.70 14.30 -1.00
C SER A 88 -4.28 15.50 -1.85
N ALA A 89 -5.22 16.24 -2.42
CA ALA A 89 -4.93 17.39 -3.29
C ALA A 89 -4.69 18.69 -2.52
N HIS A 90 -5.00 18.74 -1.22
CA HIS A 90 -4.91 19.98 -0.46
C HIS A 90 -3.47 20.24 0.01
N PRO A 91 -2.95 21.48 -0.10
CA PRO A 91 -1.56 21.81 0.25
C PRO A 91 -1.12 21.37 1.65
N LYS A 92 -2.03 21.46 2.63
CA LYS A 92 -1.77 21.00 4.01
C LYS A 92 -1.49 19.50 4.10
N ALA A 93 -2.18 18.66 3.33
CA ALA A 93 -1.92 17.22 3.29
C ALA A 93 -0.63 16.90 2.50
N ILE A 94 -0.45 17.57 1.35
CA ILE A 94 0.74 17.42 0.50
C ILE A 94 2.02 17.77 1.26
N SER A 95 2.00 18.83 2.08
CA SER A 95 3.19 19.27 2.82
C SER A 95 3.77 18.19 3.74
N TYR A 96 2.92 17.54 4.55
CA TYR A 96 3.35 16.45 5.42
C TYR A 96 3.70 15.18 4.61
N ALA A 97 2.91 14.84 3.59
CA ALA A 97 3.20 13.66 2.77
C ALA A 97 4.57 13.75 2.09
N THR A 98 4.88 14.90 1.48
CA THR A 98 6.15 15.13 0.78
C THR A 98 7.33 15.27 1.74
N ALA A 99 7.17 15.92 2.89
CA ALA A 99 8.21 16.00 3.90
C ALA A 99 8.56 14.62 4.48
N ILE A 100 7.55 13.81 4.85
CA ILE A 100 7.80 12.47 5.38
C ILE A 100 8.43 11.58 4.31
N SER A 101 8.00 11.69 3.03
CA SER A 101 8.64 10.97 1.91
C SER A 101 10.14 11.30 1.76
N VAL A 102 10.54 12.55 2.00
CA VAL A 102 11.95 12.95 2.00
C VAL A 102 12.68 12.37 3.22
N ILE A 103 12.08 12.40 4.40
CA ILE A 103 12.65 11.84 5.63
C ILE A 103 12.87 10.32 5.49
N ILE A 104 11.92 9.58 4.89
CA ILE A 104 12.05 8.16 4.57
C ILE A 104 13.26 7.90 3.66
N GLY A 105 13.43 8.72 2.62
CA GLY A 105 14.53 8.61 1.67
C GLY A 105 15.86 9.23 2.14
N THR A 106 15.95 9.72 3.37
CA THR A 106 17.17 10.31 3.93
C THR A 106 18.08 9.19 4.43
N PRO A 107 19.29 9.01 3.86
CA PRO A 107 20.14 7.85 4.15
C PRO A 107 20.93 7.96 5.47
N TRP A 108 20.72 9.04 6.21
CA TRP A 108 21.42 9.35 7.45
C TRP A 108 20.42 9.74 8.55
N LYS A 109 20.79 9.50 9.80
CA LYS A 109 19.93 9.81 10.96
C LYS A 109 19.88 11.33 11.16
N ILE A 110 18.69 11.89 11.20
CA ILE A 110 18.49 13.30 11.53
C ILE A 110 18.70 13.47 13.04
N ARG A 111 19.68 14.30 13.41
CA ARG A 111 20.12 14.54 14.79
C ARG A 111 19.98 16.00 15.22
N THR A 112 19.86 16.94 14.28
CA THR A 112 19.69 18.37 14.60
C THR A 112 18.61 19.05 13.76
N ALA A 113 18.12 20.19 14.23
CA ALA A 113 17.15 21.01 13.51
C ALA A 113 17.73 21.57 12.19
N GLU A 114 19.03 21.89 12.15
CA GLU A 114 19.72 22.34 10.93
C GLU A 114 19.76 21.25 9.86
N GLN A 115 20.01 20.00 10.26
CA GLN A 115 19.94 18.87 9.35
C GLN A 115 18.53 18.70 8.78
N ALA A 116 17.50 18.77 9.63
CA ALA A 116 16.11 18.72 9.19
C ALA A 116 15.77 19.86 8.20
N ARG A 117 16.24 21.08 8.50
CA ARG A 117 16.06 22.28 7.68
C ARG A 117 16.75 22.19 6.32
N SER A 118 17.84 21.43 6.22
CA SER A 118 18.55 21.20 4.95
C SER A 118 17.79 20.29 3.98
N LEU A 119 16.79 19.54 4.47
CA LEU A 119 16.02 18.60 3.66
C LEU A 119 15.01 19.34 2.76
N PRO A 120 14.90 18.96 1.46
CA PRO A 120 13.88 19.54 0.60
C PRO A 120 12.48 19.21 1.12
N LYS A 121 11.51 20.10 0.86
CA LYS A 121 10.10 19.96 1.29
C LYS A 121 9.87 19.96 2.81
N VAL A 122 10.90 19.99 3.65
CA VAL A 122 10.78 20.12 5.10
C VAL A 122 10.76 21.62 5.46
N GLY A 123 9.55 22.17 5.60
CA GLY A 123 9.35 23.57 5.97
C GLY A 123 9.49 23.83 7.48
N GLU A 124 9.62 25.11 7.87
CA GLU A 124 9.87 25.54 9.26
C GLU A 124 8.99 24.85 10.29
N LYS A 125 7.69 24.78 10.03
CA LYS A 125 6.73 24.17 10.96
C LYS A 125 7.05 22.71 11.25
N ILE A 126 7.51 21.97 10.24
CA ILE A 126 7.91 20.56 10.40
C ILE A 126 9.28 20.48 11.08
N VAL A 127 10.21 21.41 10.77
CA VAL A 127 11.49 21.51 11.50
C VAL A 127 11.25 21.68 13.00
N THR A 128 10.35 22.57 13.42
CA THR A 128 9.97 22.73 14.83
C THR A 128 9.45 21.42 15.44
N LYS A 129 8.70 20.61 14.68
CA LYS A 129 8.22 19.30 15.16
C LYS A 129 9.33 18.26 15.26
N ILE A 130 10.29 18.29 14.35
CA ILE A 130 11.46 17.42 14.41
C ILE A 130 12.34 17.83 15.59
N GLU A 131 12.57 19.12 15.82
CA GLU A 131 13.32 19.63 16.97
C GLU A 131 12.66 19.25 18.31
N GLU A 132 11.33 19.37 18.39
CA GLU A 132 10.53 18.89 19.52
C GLU A 132 10.78 17.39 19.77
N TYR A 133 10.63 16.57 18.74
CA TYR A 133 10.91 15.13 18.80
C TYR A 133 12.35 14.81 19.23
N LEU A 134 13.35 15.51 18.70
CA LEU A 134 14.75 15.30 19.05
C LEU A 134 15.02 15.59 20.54
N ARG A 135 14.28 16.54 21.13
CA ARG A 135 14.41 16.90 22.54
C ARG A 135 13.64 15.97 23.49
N THR A 136 12.43 15.52 23.10
CA THR A 136 11.51 14.83 24.01
C THR A 136 11.20 13.38 23.65
N GLY A 137 11.49 12.97 22.41
CA GLY A 137 11.02 11.71 21.84
C GLY A 137 9.57 11.72 21.36
N GLU A 138 8.84 12.83 21.55
CA GLU A 138 7.41 12.96 21.25
C GLU A 138 7.10 14.24 20.47
N ILE A 139 5.92 14.28 19.84
CA ILE A 139 5.40 15.46 19.15
C ILE A 139 4.01 15.74 19.70
N ASP A 140 3.84 16.78 20.51
CA ASP A 140 2.59 17.06 21.21
C ASP A 140 1.44 17.30 20.23
N ASP A 141 1.72 17.97 19.11
CA ASP A 141 0.72 18.18 18.05
C ASP A 141 0.27 16.85 17.44
N ALA A 142 1.16 15.84 17.33
CA ALA A 142 0.81 14.53 16.81
C ALA A 142 -0.08 13.76 17.79
N ILE A 143 0.19 13.88 19.10
CA ILE A 143 -0.67 13.33 20.15
C ILE A 143 -2.06 13.97 20.08
N ARG A 144 -2.13 15.31 19.97
CA ARG A 144 -3.42 16.01 19.82
C ARG A 144 -4.15 15.63 18.53
N ALA A 145 -3.42 15.49 17.42
CA ALA A 145 -3.99 15.04 16.15
C ALA A 145 -4.57 13.63 16.24
N GLY A 146 -3.88 12.71 16.93
CA GLY A 146 -4.38 11.36 17.20
C GLY A 146 -5.63 11.31 18.06
N ASN A 147 -5.86 12.33 18.90
CA ASN A 147 -7.02 12.46 19.78
C ASN A 147 -8.11 13.40 19.23
N ASN A 148 -7.99 13.88 18.00
CA ASN A 148 -8.99 14.75 17.40
C ASN A 148 -10.26 13.95 17.08
N SER A 149 -11.35 14.22 17.79
CA SER A 149 -12.61 13.49 17.67
C SER A 149 -13.18 13.51 16.25
N LYS A 150 -13.07 14.62 15.52
CA LYS A 150 -13.47 14.69 14.11
C LYS A 150 -12.59 13.77 13.26
N ALA A 151 -11.28 13.84 13.43
CA ALA A 151 -10.35 13.02 12.64
C ALA A 151 -10.58 11.52 12.90
N LEU A 152 -10.79 11.12 14.15
CA LEU A 152 -11.13 9.75 14.52
C LEU A 152 -12.43 9.28 13.86
N ALA A 153 -13.50 10.07 13.94
CA ALA A 153 -14.77 9.75 13.28
C ALA A 153 -14.60 9.62 11.76
N LEU A 154 -13.85 10.52 11.13
CA LEU A 154 -13.55 10.45 9.70
C LEU A 154 -12.72 9.22 9.34
N LYS A 155 -11.76 8.85 10.19
CA LYS A 155 -10.92 7.66 10.01
C LYS A 155 -11.77 6.40 10.01
N ASP A 156 -12.62 6.25 11.03
CA ASP A 156 -13.47 5.07 11.18
C ASP A 156 -14.47 4.96 10.02
N MET A 157 -15.13 6.06 9.66
CA MET A 157 -16.03 6.08 8.50
C MET A 157 -15.30 5.78 7.19
N SER A 158 -14.06 6.25 7.02
CA SER A 158 -13.27 5.99 5.82
C SER A 158 -12.71 4.57 5.74
N ALA A 159 -12.84 3.77 6.81
CA ALA A 159 -12.51 2.35 6.79
C ALA A 159 -13.59 1.52 6.06
N VAL A 160 -14.79 2.07 5.89
CA VAL A 160 -15.88 1.47 5.11
C VAL A 160 -15.54 1.54 3.62
N HIS A 161 -15.56 0.38 2.96
CA HIS A 161 -15.27 0.30 1.53
C HIS A 161 -16.21 1.22 0.72
N GLY A 162 -15.66 2.00 -0.20
CA GLY A 162 -16.39 3.00 -0.97
C GLY A 162 -16.53 4.37 -0.30
N VAL A 163 -16.17 4.51 0.98
CA VAL A 163 -16.24 5.78 1.71
C VAL A 163 -14.87 6.44 1.78
N GLY A 164 -14.63 7.40 0.89
CA GLY A 164 -13.43 8.25 0.95
C GLY A 164 -13.60 9.48 1.85
N HIS A 165 -12.51 10.23 2.05
CA HIS A 165 -12.50 11.43 2.90
C HIS A 165 -13.59 12.46 2.55
N VAL A 166 -13.93 12.65 1.26
CA VAL A 166 -14.99 13.58 0.81
C VAL A 166 -16.34 13.15 1.36
N MET A 167 -16.67 11.88 1.19
CA MET A 167 -17.92 11.30 1.65
C MET A 167 -18.00 11.29 3.18
N ALA A 168 -16.92 10.86 3.85
CA ALA A 168 -16.82 10.89 5.31
C ALA A 168 -17.03 12.31 5.87
N ASN A 169 -16.41 13.35 5.26
CA ASN A 169 -16.62 14.73 5.67
C ASN A 169 -18.05 15.22 5.41
N SER A 170 -18.66 14.83 4.29
CA SER A 170 -20.07 15.12 4.02
C SER A 170 -20.99 14.50 5.06
N LEU A 171 -20.78 13.23 5.40
CA LEU A 171 -21.55 12.53 6.45
C LEU A 171 -21.35 13.19 7.82
N TYR A 172 -20.12 13.57 8.15
CA TYR A 172 -19.83 14.32 9.37
C TYR A 172 -20.57 15.67 9.39
N THR A 173 -20.55 16.44 8.31
CA THR A 173 -21.30 17.71 8.23
C THR A 173 -22.80 17.51 8.41
N LYS A 174 -23.36 16.38 7.95
CA LYS A 174 -24.77 16.00 8.13
C LYS A 174 -25.13 15.51 9.53
N GLY A 175 -24.17 15.45 10.45
CA GLY A 175 -24.41 15.12 11.86
C GLY A 175 -23.92 13.74 12.30
N LEU A 176 -23.40 12.91 11.40
CA LEU A 176 -22.87 11.58 11.75
C LEU A 176 -21.55 11.72 12.53
N ARG A 177 -21.43 11.07 13.69
CA ARG A 177 -20.26 11.22 14.58
C ARG A 177 -19.52 9.93 14.85
N SER A 178 -20.06 8.77 14.50
CA SER A 178 -19.40 7.49 14.73
C SER A 178 -19.71 6.46 13.65
N LEU A 179 -18.85 5.44 13.55
CA LEU A 179 -19.08 4.29 12.69
C LEU A 179 -20.30 3.47 13.16
N GLN A 180 -20.58 3.46 14.46
CA GLN A 180 -21.75 2.79 15.02
C GLN A 180 -23.05 3.46 14.55
N GLU A 181 -23.14 4.80 14.64
CA GLU A 181 -24.29 5.54 14.09
C GLU A 181 -24.46 5.29 12.58
N MET A 182 -23.34 5.20 11.85
CA MET A 182 -23.35 4.88 10.42
C MET A 182 -23.96 3.50 10.17
N ARG A 183 -23.55 2.50 10.95
CA ARG A 183 -24.08 1.13 10.88
C ARG A 183 -25.56 1.07 11.26
N ASP A 184 -25.96 1.78 12.32
CA ASP A 184 -27.34 1.80 12.84
C ASP A 184 -28.32 2.51 11.90
N SER A 185 -27.82 3.39 11.02
CA SER A 185 -28.65 4.05 9.99
C SER A 185 -29.29 3.08 9.00
N LYS A 186 -28.76 1.85 8.87
CA LYS A 186 -29.15 0.82 7.88
C LYS A 186 -29.08 1.26 6.41
N GLN A 187 -28.49 2.42 6.13
CA GLN A 187 -28.31 2.90 4.75
C GLN A 187 -27.12 2.24 4.04
N TRP A 188 -26.22 1.60 4.82
CA TRP A 188 -24.91 1.10 4.37
C TRP A 188 -24.75 -0.42 4.59
N GLU A 189 -25.86 -1.16 4.64
CA GLU A 189 -25.84 -2.59 5.00
C GLU A 189 -24.94 -3.40 4.06
N LYS A 190 -24.90 -3.05 2.76
CA LYS A 190 -24.05 -3.71 1.78
C LYS A 190 -22.57 -3.49 2.07
N GLU A 191 -22.19 -2.24 2.34
CA GLU A 191 -20.80 -1.86 2.59
C GLU A 191 -20.29 -2.44 3.92
N PHE A 192 -21.19 -2.63 4.90
CA PHE A 192 -20.86 -3.27 6.17
C PHE A 192 -20.78 -4.80 6.10
N GLN A 193 -21.33 -5.44 5.06
CA GLN A 193 -21.39 -6.91 4.95
C GLN A 193 -20.02 -7.58 5.14
N TRP A 194 -18.97 -6.99 4.57
CA TRP A 194 -17.60 -7.52 4.61
C TRP A 194 -16.61 -6.62 5.36
N HIS A 195 -17.09 -5.54 5.98
CA HIS A 195 -16.25 -4.52 6.60
C HIS A 195 -15.25 -5.13 7.58
N ASP A 196 -15.74 -5.94 8.52
CA ASP A 196 -14.92 -6.48 9.60
C ASP A 196 -13.89 -7.51 9.10
N ASN A 197 -14.16 -8.18 7.98
CA ASN A 197 -13.20 -9.08 7.33
C ASN A 197 -12.13 -8.31 6.56
N ILE A 198 -12.50 -7.27 5.81
CA ILE A 198 -11.57 -6.47 5.00
C ILE A 198 -10.59 -5.67 5.87
N GLN A 199 -10.93 -5.39 7.14
CA GLN A 199 -9.97 -4.77 8.07
C GLN A 199 -8.82 -5.71 8.48
N GLN A 200 -8.95 -7.02 8.28
CA GLN A 200 -7.91 -7.98 8.64
C GLN A 200 -6.81 -7.98 7.59
N LYS A 201 -5.56 -7.84 8.03
CA LYS A 201 -4.42 -7.87 7.12
C LYS A 201 -4.04 -9.30 6.75
N MET A 202 -3.72 -9.51 5.48
CA MET A 202 -3.30 -10.79 4.93
C MET A 202 -1.78 -10.95 5.03
N PRO A 203 -1.26 -12.04 5.65
CA PRO A 203 0.14 -12.41 5.57
C PRO A 203 0.51 -12.87 4.15
N ARG A 204 1.81 -12.84 3.84
CA ARG A 204 2.34 -13.17 2.50
C ARG A 204 1.86 -14.51 1.93
N HIS A 205 1.78 -15.55 2.74
CA HIS A 205 1.33 -16.87 2.28
C HIS A 205 -0.15 -16.89 1.84
N GLU A 206 -0.99 -16.05 2.43
CA GLU A 206 -2.39 -15.89 2.01
C GLU A 206 -2.48 -15.15 0.67
N VAL A 207 -1.68 -14.09 0.51
CA VAL A 207 -1.53 -13.37 -0.77
C VAL A 207 -1.08 -14.30 -1.89
N GLU A 208 -0.07 -15.13 -1.63
CA GLU A 208 0.46 -16.14 -2.57
C GLU A 208 -0.58 -17.21 -2.91
N SER A 209 -1.37 -17.66 -1.92
CA SER A 209 -2.43 -18.64 -2.15
C SER A 209 -3.55 -18.09 -3.03
N ILE A 210 -3.95 -16.83 -2.82
CA ILE A 210 -4.91 -16.13 -3.68
C ILE A 210 -4.35 -15.99 -5.09
N HIS A 211 -3.08 -15.61 -5.25
CA HIS A 211 -2.44 -15.47 -6.55
C HIS A 211 -2.38 -16.78 -7.32
N GLU A 212 -1.96 -17.89 -6.68
CA GLU A 212 -1.90 -19.19 -7.34
C GLU A 212 -3.31 -19.67 -7.75
N PHE A 213 -4.32 -19.40 -6.92
CA PHE A 213 -5.70 -19.68 -7.29
C PHE A 213 -6.14 -18.88 -8.52
N ILE A 214 -5.90 -17.56 -8.55
CA ILE A 214 -6.22 -16.71 -9.70
C ILE A 214 -5.46 -17.16 -10.95
N LYS A 215 -4.19 -17.55 -10.82
CA LYS A 215 -3.36 -18.08 -11.89
C LYS A 215 -3.97 -19.34 -12.54
N ILE A 216 -4.50 -20.27 -11.74
CA ILE A 216 -5.20 -21.46 -12.25
C ILE A 216 -6.47 -21.08 -13.01
N GLN A 217 -7.19 -20.04 -12.57
CA GLN A 217 -8.43 -19.64 -13.23
C GLN A 217 -8.18 -18.86 -14.51
N ILE A 218 -7.19 -17.96 -14.53
CA ILE A 218 -6.85 -17.20 -15.73
C ILE A 218 -6.31 -18.10 -16.83
N GLU A 219 -5.53 -19.14 -16.53
CA GLU A 219 -5.04 -20.10 -17.54
C GLU A 219 -6.19 -20.82 -18.28
N LYS A 220 -7.35 -20.98 -17.64
CA LYS A 220 -8.55 -21.56 -18.27
C LYS A 220 -9.33 -20.56 -19.12
N VAL A 221 -9.15 -19.26 -18.87
CA VAL A 221 -9.80 -18.18 -19.60
C VAL A 221 -8.94 -17.75 -20.78
N GLU A 222 -7.64 -17.60 -20.55
CA GLU A 222 -6.63 -17.15 -21.50
C GLU A 222 -5.36 -18.00 -21.30
N PRO A 223 -5.25 -19.14 -22.02
CA PRO A 223 -4.08 -20.01 -21.95
C PRO A 223 -2.80 -19.29 -22.34
N GLY A 224 -1.75 -19.43 -21.53
CA GLY A 224 -0.49 -18.71 -21.72
C GLY A 224 -0.45 -17.31 -21.10
N ALA A 225 -1.47 -16.93 -20.32
CA ALA A 225 -1.41 -15.73 -19.51
C ALA A 225 -0.32 -15.82 -18.44
N THR A 226 0.44 -14.74 -18.30
CA THR A 226 1.42 -14.53 -17.24
C THR A 226 0.83 -13.61 -16.18
N THR A 227 1.10 -13.91 -14.90
CA THR A 227 0.62 -13.11 -13.78
C THR A 227 1.77 -12.72 -12.84
N LEU A 228 1.67 -11.53 -12.27
CA LEU A 228 2.69 -10.98 -11.35
C LEU A 228 2.02 -10.32 -10.15
N LEU A 229 2.42 -10.72 -8.94
CA LEU A 229 2.06 -10.01 -7.71
C LEU A 229 2.71 -8.63 -7.68
N CYS A 230 1.90 -7.60 -7.47
CA CYS A 230 2.30 -6.21 -7.51
C CYS A 230 2.12 -5.55 -6.12
N GLY A 231 1.93 -4.23 -6.10
CA GLY A 231 1.41 -3.56 -4.93
C GLY A 231 2.33 -3.55 -3.71
N GLY A 232 1.72 -3.50 -2.53
CA GLY A 232 2.45 -3.54 -1.27
C GLY A 232 3.27 -4.82 -1.08
N TYR A 233 2.75 -5.96 -1.56
CA TYR A 233 3.44 -7.25 -1.49
C TYR A 233 4.78 -7.22 -2.23
N ARG A 234 4.81 -6.69 -3.48
CA ARG A 234 6.02 -6.58 -4.29
C ARG A 234 7.04 -5.60 -3.72
N ARG A 235 6.58 -4.58 -2.98
CA ARG A 235 7.46 -3.65 -2.24
C ARG A 235 7.94 -4.17 -0.88
N GLY A 236 7.71 -5.46 -0.59
CA GLY A 236 8.22 -6.12 0.61
C GLY A 236 7.34 -6.00 1.86
N LYS A 237 6.05 -5.64 1.76
CA LYS A 237 5.16 -5.68 2.93
C LYS A 237 4.97 -7.13 3.42
N GLU A 238 5.09 -7.32 4.73
CA GLU A 238 4.79 -8.61 5.39
C GLU A 238 3.28 -8.86 5.50
N LEU A 239 2.52 -7.78 5.65
CA LEU A 239 1.07 -7.77 5.80
C LEU A 239 0.44 -6.83 4.75
N SER A 240 -0.49 -7.36 3.96
CA SER A 240 -1.21 -6.64 2.89
C SER A 240 -2.66 -6.37 3.29
N ASN A 241 -3.24 -5.28 2.77
CA ASN A 241 -4.67 -5.01 2.91
C ASN A 241 -5.46 -5.60 1.73
N ASP A 242 -4.81 -5.78 0.59
CA ASP A 242 -5.34 -6.18 -0.70
C ASP A 242 -4.31 -7.02 -1.47
N VAL A 243 -4.76 -7.66 -2.56
CA VAL A 243 -3.90 -8.44 -3.47
C VAL A 243 -3.94 -7.81 -4.86
N ASP A 244 -2.86 -7.13 -5.22
CA ASP A 244 -2.68 -6.55 -6.55
C ASP A 244 -2.03 -7.57 -7.50
N ILE A 245 -2.70 -7.92 -8.60
CA ILE A 245 -2.20 -8.86 -9.61
C ILE A 245 -2.19 -8.18 -10.98
N LEU A 246 -1.02 -8.11 -11.61
CA LEU A 246 -0.90 -7.79 -13.02
C LEU A 246 -1.09 -9.07 -13.84
N ILE A 247 -1.93 -9.02 -14.87
CA ILE A 247 -2.18 -10.11 -15.81
C ILE A 247 -1.80 -9.63 -17.22
N THR A 248 -1.01 -10.42 -17.95
CA THR A 248 -0.55 -10.13 -19.32
C THR A 248 -0.45 -11.42 -20.13
N TYR A 249 -0.34 -11.35 -21.46
CA TYR A 249 -0.17 -12.48 -22.39
C TYR A 249 0.56 -11.94 -23.64
N ALA A 250 0.87 -12.81 -24.60
CA ALA A 250 1.56 -12.40 -25.82
C ALA A 250 0.76 -11.36 -26.62
N GLU A 251 1.48 -10.38 -27.19
CA GLU A 251 0.96 -9.19 -27.90
C GLU A 251 -0.11 -9.59 -28.93
N ASN A 252 -1.35 -9.19 -28.65
CA ASN A 252 -2.48 -9.31 -29.56
C ASN A 252 -3.52 -8.23 -29.24
N ASP A 253 -3.35 -7.05 -29.84
CA ASP A 253 -4.17 -5.86 -29.61
C ASP A 253 -5.68 -6.18 -29.66
N GLY A 254 -6.40 -5.81 -28.60
CA GLY A 254 -7.84 -5.99 -28.47
C GLY A 254 -8.26 -7.30 -27.82
N LYS A 255 -7.35 -8.28 -27.68
CA LYS A 255 -7.63 -9.55 -26.98
C LYS A 255 -7.83 -9.36 -25.49
N GLU A 256 -7.34 -8.25 -24.92
CA GLU A 256 -7.53 -7.93 -23.51
C GLU A 256 -8.96 -7.68 -23.10
N ARG A 257 -9.78 -7.27 -24.07
CA ARG A 257 -11.14 -6.85 -23.81
C ARG A 257 -11.96 -8.06 -23.39
N GLY A 258 -12.48 -7.98 -22.17
CA GLY A 258 -13.37 -9.00 -21.64
C GLY A 258 -12.66 -10.16 -20.94
N VAL A 259 -11.33 -10.29 -20.98
CA VAL A 259 -10.60 -11.35 -20.24
C VAL A 259 -10.90 -11.26 -18.74
N LEU A 260 -10.81 -10.06 -18.15
CA LEU A 260 -11.13 -9.85 -16.75
C LEU A 260 -12.62 -10.10 -16.46
N ALA A 261 -13.52 -9.66 -17.35
CA ALA A 261 -14.95 -9.90 -17.20
C ALA A 261 -15.27 -11.41 -17.21
N THR A 262 -14.66 -12.18 -18.12
CA THR A 262 -14.79 -13.63 -18.19
C THR A 262 -14.18 -14.32 -16.98
N LEU A 263 -13.02 -13.87 -16.49
CA LEU A 263 -12.43 -14.38 -15.25
C LEU A 263 -13.35 -14.17 -14.05
N VAL A 264 -13.89 -12.96 -13.89
CA VAL A 264 -14.79 -12.62 -12.79
C VAL A 264 -16.09 -13.43 -12.87
N GLU A 265 -16.68 -13.57 -14.06
CA GLU A 265 -17.87 -14.38 -14.25
C GLU A 265 -17.59 -15.86 -13.92
N ARG A 266 -16.44 -16.39 -14.38
CA ARG A 266 -16.00 -17.74 -14.03
C ARG A 266 -15.88 -17.94 -12.52
N LEU A 267 -15.28 -16.97 -11.81
CA LEU A 267 -15.11 -17.00 -10.37
C LEU A 267 -16.47 -16.98 -9.66
N ARG A 268 -17.39 -16.12 -10.09
CA ARG A 268 -18.76 -16.03 -9.54
C ARG A 268 -19.55 -17.34 -9.70
N VAL A 269 -19.49 -17.96 -10.89
CA VAL A 269 -20.22 -19.21 -11.16
C VAL A 269 -19.61 -20.40 -10.43
N SER A 270 -18.27 -20.49 -10.42
CA SER A 270 -17.57 -21.65 -9.84
C SER A 270 -17.46 -21.58 -8.31
N TYR A 271 -17.49 -20.38 -7.75
CA TYR A 271 -17.29 -20.11 -6.32
C TYR A 271 -18.29 -19.07 -5.78
N PRO A 272 -19.60 -19.38 -5.79
CA PRO A 272 -20.67 -18.43 -5.47
C PRO A 272 -20.69 -17.98 -3.99
N THR A 273 -19.97 -18.67 -3.10
CA THR A 273 -19.90 -18.37 -1.66
C THR A 273 -18.66 -17.57 -1.25
N THR A 274 -17.73 -17.30 -2.16
CA THR A 274 -16.49 -16.57 -1.87
C THR A 274 -16.58 -15.15 -2.40
N ALA A 275 -17.06 -14.22 -1.55
CA ALA A 275 -17.02 -12.77 -1.72
C ALA A 275 -17.67 -12.17 -2.99
N GLU A 276 -18.04 -10.90 -2.94
CA GLU A 276 -18.31 -10.14 -4.16
C GLU A 276 -16.95 -9.88 -4.83
N TRP A 277 -16.67 -10.58 -5.94
CA TRP A 277 -15.50 -10.29 -6.76
C TRP A 277 -15.68 -8.93 -7.45
N TYR A 278 -14.85 -7.97 -7.06
CA TYR A 278 -14.70 -6.67 -7.69
C TYR A 278 -13.44 -6.68 -8.56
N TYR A 279 -13.52 -6.06 -9.73
CA TYR A 279 -12.38 -5.84 -10.61
C TYR A 279 -12.37 -4.38 -11.05
N GLU A 280 -11.19 -3.80 -11.16
CA GLU A 280 -10.99 -2.56 -11.90
C GLU A 280 -10.30 -2.92 -13.22
N GLU A 281 -10.93 -2.56 -14.33
CA GLU A 281 -10.33 -2.73 -15.66
C GLU A 281 -9.57 -1.44 -16.01
N GLU A 282 -8.25 -1.46 -15.81
CA GLU A 282 -7.39 -0.38 -16.28
C GLU A 282 -6.90 -0.71 -17.71
N ARG A 283 -7.45 -0.03 -18.72
CA ARG A 283 -7.05 -0.24 -20.13
C ARG A 283 -5.56 -0.06 -20.29
N SER A 284 -4.90 -1.12 -20.74
CA SER A 284 -3.45 -1.18 -20.81
C SER A 284 -2.96 -1.60 -22.19
N LEU A 285 -2.46 -0.64 -22.98
CA LEU A 285 -1.74 -0.94 -24.23
C LEU A 285 -0.29 -1.31 -23.91
N GLU A 286 0.04 -2.59 -23.77
CA GLU A 286 1.38 -3.14 -23.49
C GLU A 286 2.60 -2.23 -23.73
N LYS A 287 3.49 -2.15 -22.72
CA LYS A 287 4.96 -2.00 -22.80
C LYS A 287 5.50 -1.65 -21.41
N GLY A 288 6.24 -2.57 -20.79
CA GLY A 288 7.07 -2.37 -19.58
C GLY A 288 6.51 -1.32 -18.62
N ARG A 289 5.57 -1.70 -17.75
CA ARG A 289 4.90 -0.76 -16.87
C ARG A 289 5.10 -1.10 -15.40
N LEU A 290 5.09 -0.04 -14.62
CA LEU A 290 5.05 -0.04 -13.17
C LEU A 290 3.57 -0.01 -12.75
N GLY A 291 3.13 -0.83 -11.79
CA GLY A 291 1.79 -0.72 -11.21
C GLY A 291 1.59 0.64 -10.51
N ARG A 292 0.36 1.07 -10.21
CA ARG A 292 0.10 2.41 -9.61
C ARG A 292 0.98 2.75 -8.39
N GLY A 293 1.24 1.77 -7.52
CA GLY A 293 2.14 1.94 -6.37
C GLY A 293 3.63 2.01 -6.74
N GLU A 294 4.02 1.52 -7.90
CA GLU A 294 5.37 1.62 -8.46
C GLU A 294 5.54 2.90 -9.30
N MET A 295 4.48 3.34 -9.99
CA MET A 295 4.37 4.65 -10.62
C MET A 295 4.49 5.78 -9.59
N ALA A 296 3.86 5.64 -8.42
CA ALA A 296 3.97 6.61 -7.33
C ALA A 296 5.43 6.80 -6.89
N ALA A 297 6.22 5.72 -6.85
CA ALA A 297 7.64 5.78 -6.52
C ALA A 297 8.51 6.39 -7.62
N VAL A 298 8.09 6.25 -8.89
CA VAL A 298 8.76 6.92 -10.04
C VAL A 298 8.27 8.35 -10.24
N GLY A 299 7.29 8.82 -9.46
CA GLY A 299 6.73 10.16 -9.55
C GLY A 299 5.67 10.28 -10.64
N GLY A 300 4.64 9.43 -10.57
CA GLY A 300 3.43 9.48 -11.39
C GLY A 300 2.72 10.83 -11.28
N GLY A 301 3.16 11.77 -12.11
CA GLY A 301 2.80 13.17 -12.03
C GLY A 301 3.39 13.98 -13.17
N GLY A 302 3.31 13.45 -14.40
CA GLY A 302 3.32 14.29 -15.60
C GLY A 302 4.63 14.99 -15.93
N GLY A 303 5.75 14.29 -15.94
CA GLY A 303 6.96 14.73 -16.62
C GLY A 303 8.06 13.71 -16.41
N GLY A 304 8.64 13.17 -17.47
CA GLY A 304 10.02 12.68 -17.36
C GLY A 304 10.89 13.79 -16.76
N VAL A 305 12.05 13.44 -16.22
CA VAL A 305 12.97 14.45 -15.63
C VAL A 305 13.27 15.57 -16.63
N ASP A 306 13.21 15.25 -17.93
CA ASP A 306 13.37 16.17 -19.07
C ASP A 306 12.10 16.94 -19.51
N GLY A 307 10.95 16.80 -18.82
CA GLY A 307 9.71 17.52 -19.13
C GLY A 307 9.02 17.15 -20.45
N ASN A 308 9.72 16.46 -21.36
CA ASN A 308 9.26 16.08 -22.71
C ASN A 308 8.56 14.71 -22.77
N LEU A 309 8.52 13.98 -21.66
CA LEU A 309 7.87 12.67 -21.57
C LEU A 309 6.61 12.75 -20.71
N LYS A 310 5.58 12.00 -21.10
CA LYS A 310 4.42 11.68 -20.29
C LYS A 310 4.55 10.22 -19.87
N PHE A 311 4.42 9.96 -18.57
CA PHE A 311 4.45 8.62 -18.02
C PHE A 311 3.23 8.42 -17.12
N ASP A 312 2.41 7.44 -17.45
CA ASP A 312 1.22 7.03 -16.69
C ASP A 312 1.02 5.51 -16.75
N SER A 313 -0.09 4.99 -16.21
CA SER A 313 -0.42 3.57 -16.29
C SER A 313 -0.65 3.10 -17.74
N GLY A 314 -0.77 4.03 -18.69
CA GLY A 314 -0.77 3.87 -20.14
C GLY A 314 0.63 3.84 -20.79
N GLY A 315 1.71 3.88 -20.00
CA GLY A 315 3.08 3.74 -20.49
C GLY A 315 3.77 5.07 -20.73
N ILE A 316 4.85 5.06 -21.53
CA ILE A 316 5.68 6.24 -21.80
C ILE A 316 5.32 6.79 -23.18
N HIS A 317 5.00 8.08 -23.23
CA HIS A 317 4.70 8.81 -24.45
C HIS A 317 5.58 10.04 -24.58
N SER A 318 6.05 10.32 -25.79
CA SER A 318 6.63 11.61 -26.14
C SER A 318 5.55 12.69 -26.08
N ARG A 319 5.76 13.78 -25.33
CA ARG A 319 4.85 14.93 -25.34
C ARG A 319 4.97 15.75 -26.62
N LEU A 320 6.10 15.64 -27.32
CA LEU A 320 6.36 16.37 -28.57
C LEU A 320 5.68 15.70 -29.76
N THR A 321 5.77 14.37 -29.84
CA THR A 321 5.28 13.59 -31.00
C THR A 321 4.01 12.80 -30.70
N GLY A 322 3.65 12.60 -29.43
CA GLY A 322 2.56 11.71 -29.01
C GLY A 322 2.88 10.22 -29.10
N GLU A 323 4.04 9.86 -29.66
CA GLU A 323 4.42 8.48 -29.92
C GLU A 323 4.72 7.70 -28.64
N VAL A 324 4.36 6.41 -28.67
CA VAL A 324 4.65 5.47 -27.58
C VAL A 324 6.13 5.09 -27.62
N ILE A 325 6.81 5.25 -26.50
CA ILE A 325 8.19 4.78 -26.32
C ILE A 325 8.14 3.39 -25.72
N ARG A 326 8.70 2.40 -26.44
CA ARG A 326 8.71 1.01 -25.99
C ARG A 326 9.75 0.81 -24.88
N ALA A 327 9.34 0.14 -23.81
CA ALA A 327 10.21 -0.39 -22.75
C ALA A 327 9.78 -1.85 -22.50
N ALA A 328 10.72 -2.79 -22.43
CA ALA A 328 10.38 -4.20 -22.22
C ALA A 328 10.39 -4.57 -20.73
N THR A 329 11.31 -3.97 -19.97
CA THR A 329 11.43 -4.19 -18.53
C THR A 329 11.23 -2.91 -17.73
N GLU A 330 11.13 -3.04 -16.40
CA GLU A 330 11.18 -1.88 -15.53
C GLU A 330 12.52 -1.15 -15.64
N GLU A 331 13.66 -1.84 -15.75
CA GLU A 331 14.95 -1.16 -15.93
C GLU A 331 14.95 -0.27 -17.18
N ASP A 332 14.33 -0.73 -18.28
CA ASP A 332 14.16 0.07 -19.49
C ASP A 332 13.35 1.33 -19.24
N VAL A 333 12.27 1.24 -18.44
CA VAL A 333 11.46 2.41 -18.05
C VAL A 333 12.32 3.44 -17.33
N PHE A 334 13.06 3.01 -16.31
CA PHE A 334 13.93 3.91 -15.55
C PHE A 334 15.00 4.54 -16.45
N LYS A 335 15.59 3.76 -17.36
CA LYS A 335 16.56 4.24 -18.34
C LYS A 335 15.96 5.28 -19.30
N VAL A 336 14.77 5.03 -19.85
CA VAL A 336 14.06 5.96 -20.75
C VAL A 336 13.71 7.27 -20.02
N LEU A 337 13.32 7.17 -18.76
CA LEU A 337 12.96 8.33 -17.94
C LEU A 337 14.18 9.10 -17.41
N GLY A 338 15.40 8.61 -17.62
CA GLY A 338 16.63 9.25 -17.16
C GLY A 338 16.82 9.19 -15.63
N VAL A 339 16.26 8.18 -14.96
CA VAL A 339 16.32 8.00 -13.51
C VAL A 339 17.11 6.74 -13.13
N PRO A 340 17.79 6.70 -11.97
CA PRO A 340 18.48 5.51 -11.53
C PRO A 340 17.48 4.41 -11.20
N TYR A 341 17.75 3.18 -11.66
CA TYR A 341 16.90 2.04 -11.31
C TYR A 341 16.88 1.82 -9.79
N LEU A 342 15.67 1.73 -9.25
CA LEU A 342 15.42 1.36 -7.87
C LEU A 342 14.66 0.02 -7.86
N PRO A 343 15.12 -1.01 -7.15
CA PRO A 343 14.34 -2.24 -7.01
C PRO A 343 13.06 -2.00 -6.18
N PRO A 344 12.00 -2.80 -6.35
CA PRO A 344 10.69 -2.57 -5.73
C PRO A 344 10.71 -2.37 -4.20
N GLU A 345 11.60 -3.06 -3.50
CA GLU A 345 11.74 -3.01 -2.04
C GLU A 345 12.25 -1.64 -1.56
N LEU A 346 12.89 -0.87 -2.44
CA LEU A 346 13.41 0.48 -2.17
C LEU A 346 12.48 1.58 -2.68
N ARG A 347 11.26 1.25 -3.09
CA ARG A 347 10.24 2.17 -3.61
C ARG A 347 9.18 2.56 -2.55
N ASN A 348 9.47 2.41 -1.27
CA ASN A 348 8.54 2.67 -0.16
C ASN A 348 8.47 4.16 0.27
N ALA A 349 8.34 5.06 -0.69
CA ALA A 349 8.38 6.51 -0.44
C ALA A 349 7.11 7.08 0.24
N ASP A 350 6.05 6.26 0.33
CA ASP A 350 4.80 6.61 1.02
C ASP A 350 4.82 6.14 2.49
N PRO A 351 4.40 7.01 3.44
CA PRO A 351 4.37 6.70 4.89
C PRO A 351 3.27 5.73 5.34
#